data_AF-A0A9W4GN11-F1
#
_entry.id   AF-A0A9W4GN11-F1
#
_cell.length_a   1.000
_cell.length_b   1.000
_cell.length_c   1.000
_cell.angle_alpha   90.00
_cell.angle_beta   90.00
_cell.angle_gamma   90.00
#
_symmetry.space_group_name_H-M   'P 1'
#
loop_
_entity.id
_entity.type
_entity.pdbx_description
1 polymer ?
#
loop_
_entity_poly.entity_id
_entity_poly.type
_entity_poly.pdbx_seq_one_letter_code
_entity_poly.pdbx_strand_id
1 'polypeptide(L)' 'MPDLVGRNADIARTAPRAADHVSVVDLATGRPALLYSAYKVCGRSPKPGAEMSGQPVTLRAIGTCEDCP' A
#
# COMPACT_ATOMS: atom_id res chain seq x y z
N MET A 1 -10.62 5.93 -2.77
CA MET A 1 -9.53 5.04 -2.32
C MET A 1 -10.06 3.64 -2.02
N PRO A 2 -9.65 2.59 -2.78
CA PRO A 2 -10.20 1.23 -2.65
C PRO A 2 -9.68 0.47 -1.42
N ASP A 3 -10.36 -0.61 -1.02
CA ASP A 3 -9.89 -1.52 0.03
C ASP A 3 -8.82 -2.53 -0.42
N LEU A 4 -7.61 -2.34 0.12
CA LEU A 4 -6.39 -3.03 -0.29
C LEU A 4 -5.73 -3.80 0.85
N VAL A 5 -6.32 -3.83 2.05
CA VAL A 5 -5.73 -4.57 3.17
C VAL A 5 -5.76 -6.08 2.86
N GLY A 6 -4.66 -6.77 3.16
CA GLY A 6 -4.46 -8.18 2.85
C GLY A 6 -4.16 -8.48 1.37
N ARG A 7 -4.18 -7.48 0.48
CA ARG A 7 -3.77 -7.67 -0.92
C ARG A 7 -2.25 -7.67 -1.05
N ASN A 8 -1.75 -8.36 -2.07
CA ASN A 8 -0.35 -8.28 -2.46
C ASN A 8 0.02 -6.84 -2.87
N ALA A 9 1.18 -6.34 -2.44
CA ALA A 9 1.58 -4.96 -2.67
C ALA A 9 1.84 -4.64 -4.15
N ASP A 10 2.25 -5.62 -4.97
CA ASP A 10 2.46 -5.44 -6.41
C ASP A 10 1.13 -5.16 -7.14
N ILE A 11 0.06 -5.85 -6.74
CA ILE A 11 -1.29 -5.60 -7.26
C ILE A 11 -1.83 -4.30 -6.67
N ALA A 12 -1.71 -4.13 -5.35
CA ALA A 12 -2.30 -3.02 -4.62
C ALA A 12 -1.79 -1.64 -5.07
N ARG A 13 -0.52 -1.51 -5.47
CA ARG A 13 0.05 -0.23 -5.94
C ARG A 13 -0.58 0.29 -7.24
N THR A 14 -1.21 -0.59 -8.03
CA THR A 14 -1.82 -0.23 -9.32
C THR A 14 -3.32 0.11 -9.21
N ALA A 15 -3.95 -0.20 -8.08
CA ALA A 15 -5.35 0.05 -7.83
C ALA A 15 -5.73 1.56 -7.71
N PRO A 16 -4.92 2.44 -7.11
CA PRO A 16 -5.28 3.84 -6.92
C PRO A 16 -5.04 4.67 -8.21
N ARG A 17 -5.85 4.46 -9.25
CA ARG A 17 -5.66 5.10 -10.58
C ARG A 17 -5.76 6.63 -10.58
N ALA A 18 -6.43 7.22 -9.59
CA ALA A 18 -6.57 8.67 -9.42
C ALA A 18 -5.51 9.26 -8.45
N ALA A 19 -4.49 8.48 -8.07
CA ALA A 19 -3.35 8.98 -7.32
C ALA A 19 -2.29 9.53 -8.27
N ASP A 20 -1.65 10.63 -7.89
CA ASP A 20 -0.50 11.18 -8.62
C ASP A 20 0.76 10.34 -8.39
N HIS A 21 0.94 9.85 -7.17
CA HIS A 21 2.06 8.99 -6.79
C HIS A 21 1.61 7.91 -5.80
N VAL A 22 2.12 6.69 -5.96
CA VAL A 22 1.87 5.59 -5.02
C VAL A 22 3.21 5.09 -4.46
N SER A 23 3.38 5.22 -3.15
CA SER A 23 4.55 4.75 -2.43
C SER A 23 4.20 3.53 -1.57
N VAL A 24 5.04 2.49 -1.59
CA VAL A 24 4.87 1.32 -0.73
C VAL A 24 6.02 1.30 0.28
N VAL A 25 5.67 1.38 1.56
CA VAL A 25 6.62 1.42 2.67
C VAL A 25 6.48 0.13 3.47
N ASP A 26 7.62 -0.50 3.73
CA ASP A 26 7.72 -1.64 4.62
C ASP A 26 7.51 -1.20 6.08
N LEU A 27 6.59 -1.88 6.77
CA LEU A 27 6.25 -1.62 8.16
C LEU A 27 7.34 -2.06 9.13
N ALA A 28 8.12 -3.09 8.78
CA ALA A 28 9.17 -3.60 9.66
C ALA A 28 10.37 -2.64 9.72
N THR A 29 10.76 -2.07 8.59
CA THR A 29 11.99 -1.26 8.46
C THR A 29 11.73 0.23 8.22
N GLY A 30 10.50 0.63 7.84
CA GLY A 30 10.16 2.00 7.46
C GLY A 30 10.75 2.44 6.12
N ARG A 31 11.36 1.52 5.36
CA ARG A 31 11.98 1.79 4.06
C ARG A 31 11.02 1.49 2.91
N PRO A 32 11.24 2.05 1.70
CA PRO A 32 10.47 1.63 0.53
C PRO A 32 10.67 0.14 0.24
N ALA A 33 9.59 -0.57 -0.05
CA ALA A 33 9.66 -1.98 -0.42
C ALA A 33 10.37 -2.13 -1.78
N LEU A 34 11.40 -2.98 -1.85
CA LEU A 34 12.18 -3.21 -3.07
C LEU A 34 11.54 -4.27 -3.98
N LEU A 35 10.97 -5.33 -3.38
CA LEU A 35 10.35 -6.45 -4.08
C LEU A 35 8.88 -6.56 -3.70
N TYR A 36 8.01 -5.75 -4.30
CA TYR A 36 6.60 -5.62 -3.91
C TYR A 36 5.83 -6.95 -3.87
N SER A 37 6.16 -7.91 -4.73
CA SER A 37 5.50 -9.23 -4.78
C SER A 37 5.68 -10.05 -3.49
N ALA A 38 6.71 -9.77 -2.68
CA ALA A 38 6.95 -10.42 -1.39
C ALA A 38 6.23 -9.73 -0.22
N TYR A 39 5.41 -8.70 -0.47
CA TYR A 39 4.74 -7.93 0.58
C TYR A 39 3.21 -7.99 0.44
N LYS A 40 2.52 -7.93 1.59
CA LYS A 40 1.08 -7.73 1.68
C LYS A 40 0.78 -6.38 2.33
N VAL A 41 -0.26 -5.69 1.85
CA VAL A 41 -0.66 -4.38 2.39
C VAL A 41 -1.40 -4.58 3.70
N CYS A 42 -0.94 -3.89 4.74
CA CYS A 42 -1.57 -3.84 6.04
C CYS A 42 -2.39 -2.57 6.25
N GLY A 43 -2.00 -1.48 5.60
CA GLY A 43 -2.67 -0.20 5.76
C GLY A 43 -2.45 0.73 4.58
N ARG A 44 -3.23 1.81 4.56
CA ARG A 44 -3.12 2.82 3.52
C ARG A 44 -3.49 4.20 4.03
N SER A 45 -2.87 5.19 3.41
CA SER A 45 -3.25 6.59 3.50
C SER A 45 -3.37 7.13 2.08
N PRO A 46 -4.52 7.73 1.68
CA PRO A 46 -5.73 7.99 2.46
C PRO A 46 -6.51 6.73 2.89
N LYS A 47 -7.46 6.88 3.83
CA LYS A 47 -8.34 5.79 4.32
C LYS A 47 -9.27 5.24 3.22
N PRO A 48 -9.83 4.03 3.39
CA PRO A 48 -10.96 3.55 2.58
C PRO A 48 -12.01 4.60 2.28
N GLY A 49 -12.49 4.63 1.04
CA GLY A 49 -13.60 5.50 0.65
C GLY A 49 -13.24 6.98 0.55
N ALA A 50 -12.03 7.40 0.96
CA ALA A 50 -11.58 8.77 0.77
C ALA A 50 -11.58 9.13 -0.71
N GLU A 51 -12.08 10.32 -1.03
CA GLU A 51 -12.00 10.90 -2.36
C GLU A 51 -10.54 11.03 -2.76
N MET A 52 -10.26 10.71 -4.02
CA MET A 52 -8.93 10.76 -4.59
C MET A 52 -8.88 11.86 -5.63
N SER A 53 -8.16 12.93 -5.31
CA SER A 53 -8.04 14.12 -6.15
C SER A 53 -6.58 14.39 -6.52
N GLY A 54 -5.86 13.37 -7.04
CA GLY A 54 -4.45 13.51 -7.42
C GLY A 54 -3.49 13.63 -6.23
N GLN A 55 -3.92 13.24 -5.03
CA GLN A 55 -3.04 13.21 -3.87
C GLN A 55 -2.14 11.96 -3.84
N PRO A 56 -0.94 12.04 -3.25
CA PRO A 56 -0.07 10.89 -3.06
C PRO A 56 -0.73 9.86 -2.14
N VAL A 57 -0.52 8.59 -2.47
CA VAL A 57 -1.00 7.44 -1.71
C VAL A 57 0.19 6.71 -1.11
N THR A 58 0.11 6.43 0.18
CA THR A 58 1.09 5.59 0.88
C THR A 58 0.42 4.28 1.26
N LEU A 59 0.96 3.17 0.74
CA LEU A 59 0.61 1.82 1.14
C LEU A 59 1.64 1.37 2.18
N ARG A 60 1.16 0.92 3.33
CA ARG A 60 1.95 0.30 4.37
C ARG A 60 1.86 -1.20 4.19
N ALA A 61 2.99 -1.85 3.96
CA ALA A 61 3.04 -3.28 3.68
C ALA A 61 4.03 -3.98 4.59
N ILE A 62 3.88 -5.28 4.77
CA ILE A 62 4.82 -6.13 5.51
C ILE A 62 5.12 -7.37 4.67
N GLY A 63 6.23 -8.07 4.95
CA GLY A 63 6.53 -9.33 4.28
C GLY A 63 5.33 -10.28 4.33
N THR A 64 5.03 -11.00 3.25
CA THR A 64 3.85 -11.88 3.18
C THR A 64 3.83 -12.95 4.28
N CYS A 65 5.00 -13.29 4.82
CA CYS A 65 5.19 -14.26 5.91
C CYS A 65 4.93 -13.67 7.31
N GLU A 66 4.78 -12.36 7.46
CA GLU A 66 4.59 -11.69 8.74
C GLU A 66 3.13 -11.22 8.89
N ASP A 67 2.65 -11.03 10.11
CA ASP A 67 1.29 -10.54 10.36
C ASP A 67 1.20 -9.02 10.41
N CYS A 68 0.07 -8.50 9.94
CA CYS A 68 -0.20 -7.06 10.01
C CYS A 68 -0.53 -6.68 11.46
N PRO A 69 0.16 -5.68 12.04
CA PRO A 69 -0.15 -5.17 13.36
C PRO A 69 -1.46 -4.37 13.40
#